data_AF-A0A0K0EXF6-F1
#
_entry.id   AF-A0A0K0EXF6-F1
#
_cell.length_a   1.000
_cell.length_b   1.000
_cell.length_c   1.000
_cell.angle_alpha   90.00
_cell.angle_beta   90.00
_cell.angle_gamma   90.00
#
_symmetry.space_group_name_H-M   'P 1'
#
loop_
_entity.id
_entity.type
_entity.pdbx_description
1 polymer ?
#
loop_
_entity_poly.entity_id
_entity_poly.type
_entity_poly.pdbx_seq_one_letter_code
_entity_poly.pdbx_strand_id
1 'polypeptide(L)'
;MNFLSFLISTFVIPAILAQSSLEPVSGTKCAKNQVVNKVTVYEDGAIEAECGPIPCATSGDTCVDDQIACKAERDIFSGMKWASNGQSILLRCCNLNVTSKLYVGTDLVTLGSYYTGGPVAKKDLYGNGGAEYDFVANIRTEQGGVRLWVYRILCPIQQETESSAIPSSQITDGRNFAYEKRRQYLLRQLSQNQQQSSGDLRNEAMVGETRRLQ
;
A
#
# COMPACT_ATOMS: atom_id res chain seq x y z
N MET A 1 23.03 45.83 -79.39
CA MET A 1 21.93 46.24 -78.49
C MET A 1 20.81 45.23 -78.65
N ASN A 2 20.50 44.46 -77.61
CA ASN A 2 19.16 44.03 -77.20
C ASN A 2 19.31 42.99 -76.08
N PHE A 3 19.18 43.50 -74.85
CA PHE A 3 19.06 42.73 -73.62
C PHE A 3 17.64 42.18 -73.53
N LEU A 4 17.47 40.86 -73.50
CA LEU A 4 16.21 40.22 -73.10
C LEU A 4 16.36 39.79 -71.63
N SER A 5 15.74 40.56 -70.73
CA SER A 5 15.60 40.20 -69.31
C SER A 5 14.48 39.16 -69.17
N PHE A 6 14.82 37.98 -68.66
CA PHE A 6 13.85 37.01 -68.14
C PHE A 6 13.54 37.37 -66.69
N LEU A 7 12.30 37.80 -66.43
CA LEU A 7 11.74 38.03 -65.10
C LEU A 7 11.47 36.68 -64.42
N ILE A 8 12.32 36.32 -63.46
CA ILE A 8 12.07 35.23 -62.52
C ILE A 8 11.14 35.77 -61.43
N SER A 9 9.85 35.47 -61.54
CA SER A 9 8.86 35.72 -60.48
C SER A 9 9.03 34.67 -59.39
N THR A 10 9.69 35.04 -58.31
CA THR A 10 9.82 34.23 -57.09
C THR A 10 8.51 34.25 -56.31
N PHE A 11 7.79 33.13 -56.33
CA PHE A 11 6.67 32.85 -55.44
C PHE A 11 7.22 32.65 -54.01
N VAL A 12 7.15 33.70 -53.18
CA VAL A 12 7.46 33.60 -51.74
C VAL A 12 6.22 33.02 -51.05
N ILE A 13 6.23 31.71 -50.81
CA ILE A 13 5.24 31.05 -49.93
C ILE A 13 5.61 31.44 -48.49
N PRO A 14 4.75 32.15 -47.73
CA PRO A 14 5.00 32.36 -46.33
C PRO A 14 4.79 31.01 -45.62
N ALA A 15 5.89 30.41 -45.15
CA ALA A 15 5.84 29.31 -44.22
C ALA A 15 5.22 29.82 -42.90
N ILE A 16 3.95 29.50 -42.68
CA ILE A 16 3.29 29.70 -41.40
C ILE A 16 3.91 28.69 -40.43
N LEU A 17 4.88 29.13 -39.64
CA LEU A 17 5.35 28.40 -38.47
C LEU A 17 4.23 28.45 -37.43
N ALA A 18 3.38 27.43 -37.43
CA ALA A 18 2.55 27.11 -36.28
C ALA A 18 3.47 26.69 -35.13
N GLN A 19 3.91 27.65 -34.33
CA GLN A 19 4.44 27.38 -33.00
C GLN A 19 3.27 26.88 -32.15
N SER A 20 3.06 25.57 -32.16
CA SER A 20 2.29 24.90 -31.12
C SER A 20 3.03 25.13 -29.80
N SER A 21 2.63 26.16 -29.06
CA SER A 21 3.00 26.28 -27.65
C SER A 21 2.39 25.07 -26.95
N LEU A 22 3.20 24.05 -26.73
CA LEU A 22 2.84 22.89 -25.91
C LEU A 22 2.47 23.44 -24.54
N GLU A 23 1.17 23.47 -24.25
CA GLU A 23 0.71 23.77 -22.89
C GLU A 23 1.40 22.80 -21.93
N PRO A 24 1.85 23.27 -20.76
CA PRO A 24 2.49 22.40 -19.79
C PRO A 24 1.47 21.35 -19.34
N VAL A 25 1.74 20.08 -19.66
CA VAL A 25 0.90 18.96 -19.23
C VAL A 25 0.85 18.97 -17.71
N SER A 26 -0.35 19.19 -17.16
CA SER A 26 -0.57 19.22 -15.73
C SER A 26 -0.38 17.82 -15.16
N GLY A 27 0.41 17.71 -14.09
CA GLY A 27 0.80 16.44 -13.49
C GLY A 27 0.28 16.27 -12.06
N THR A 28 0.16 15.02 -11.60
CA THR A 28 -0.22 14.72 -10.22
C THR A 28 0.94 15.01 -9.27
N LYS A 29 0.65 15.58 -8.10
CA LYS A 29 1.62 15.81 -7.02
C LYS A 29 1.02 15.43 -5.68
N CYS A 30 1.66 14.52 -4.96
CA CYS A 30 1.29 14.19 -3.59
C CYS A 30 1.58 15.36 -2.64
N ALA A 31 0.76 15.46 -1.60
CA ALA A 31 1.00 16.41 -0.51
C ALA A 31 2.15 15.94 0.39
N LYS A 32 2.54 16.78 1.35
CA LYS A 32 3.51 16.42 2.39
C LYS A 32 3.04 15.18 3.15
N ASN A 33 3.97 14.27 3.46
CA ASN A 33 3.72 12.99 4.14
C ASN A 33 2.72 12.08 3.40
N GLN A 34 2.70 12.18 2.07
CA GLN A 34 2.02 11.24 1.20
C GLN A 34 2.99 10.61 0.23
N VAL A 35 2.60 9.43 -0.26
CA VAL A 35 3.34 8.65 -1.26
C VAL A 35 2.36 8.09 -2.27
N VAL A 36 2.82 7.82 -3.49
CA VAL A 36 1.98 7.11 -4.45
C VAL A 36 1.82 5.67 -4.00
N ASN A 37 0.58 5.28 -3.71
CA ASN A 37 0.25 3.92 -3.29
C ASN A 37 -0.67 3.21 -4.27
N LYS A 38 -1.22 3.90 -5.27
CA LYS A 38 -2.01 3.27 -6.32
C LYS A 38 -1.68 3.89 -7.67
N VAL A 39 -1.55 3.02 -8.67
CA VAL A 39 -1.31 3.40 -10.07
C VAL A 39 -2.30 2.63 -10.91
N THR A 40 -3.05 3.36 -11.72
CA THR A 40 -4.05 2.81 -12.64
C THR A 40 -3.60 3.11 -14.07
N VAL A 41 -3.64 2.10 -14.92
CA VAL A 41 -3.43 2.25 -16.36
C VAL A 41 -4.75 1.93 -17.04
N TYR A 42 -5.40 2.95 -17.59
CA TYR A 42 -6.69 2.81 -18.25
C TYR A 42 -6.57 2.18 -19.63
N GLU A 43 -7.70 1.74 -20.19
CA GLU A 43 -7.73 1.10 -21.52
C GLU A 43 -7.30 2.04 -22.66
N ASP A 44 -7.50 3.34 -22.49
CA ASP A 44 -7.06 4.39 -23.42
C ASP A 44 -5.56 4.74 -23.28
N GLY A 45 -4.85 4.08 -22.36
CA GLY A 45 -3.44 4.33 -22.07
C GLY A 45 -3.19 5.49 -21.11
N ALA A 46 -4.23 6.15 -20.59
CA ALA A 46 -4.07 7.14 -19.54
C ALA A 46 -3.50 6.47 -18.27
N ILE A 47 -2.60 7.17 -17.59
CA ILE A 47 -1.98 6.69 -16.35
C ILE A 47 -2.36 7.66 -15.26
N GLU A 48 -2.94 7.15 -14.19
CA GLU A 48 -3.23 7.91 -12.97
C GLU A 48 -2.46 7.35 -11.79
N ALA A 49 -1.97 8.26 -10.95
CA ALA A 49 -1.31 7.95 -9.69
C ALA A 49 -2.14 8.57 -8.56
N GLU A 50 -2.44 7.78 -7.54
CA GLU A 50 -3.15 8.23 -6.35
C GLU A 50 -2.21 8.20 -5.13
N CYS A 51 -2.35 9.23 -4.29
CA CYS A 51 -1.50 9.43 -3.13
C CYS A 51 -2.19 8.94 -1.86
N GLY A 52 -1.46 8.18 -1.05
CA GLY A 52 -1.88 7.73 0.27
C GLY A 52 -0.99 8.30 1.38
N PRO A 53 -1.49 8.37 2.62
CA PRO A 53 -0.70 8.83 3.76
C PRO A 53 0.39 7.81 4.15
N ILE A 54 1.50 8.32 4.70
CA ILE A 54 2.55 7.50 5.34
C ILE A 54 2.62 7.78 6.85
N PRO A 55 2.29 6.82 7.71
CA PRO A 55 2.10 7.09 9.15
C PRO A 55 3.39 7.15 9.98
N CYS A 56 4.50 6.60 9.51
CA CYS A 56 5.76 6.52 10.28
C CYS A 56 6.99 7.02 9.51
N ALA A 57 6.75 7.86 8.50
CA ALA A 57 7.79 8.46 7.67
C ALA A 57 7.39 9.89 7.30
N THR A 58 8.36 10.69 6.89
CA THR A 58 8.11 12.03 6.36
C THR A 58 8.55 12.11 4.91
N SER A 59 7.74 12.75 4.07
CA SER A 59 8.02 12.95 2.65
C SER A 59 7.62 14.36 2.22
N GLY A 60 8.24 14.83 1.14
CA GLY A 60 7.81 16.06 0.47
C GLY A 60 8.44 17.36 0.99
N ASP A 61 9.44 17.29 1.87
CA ASP A 61 10.18 18.47 2.33
C ASP A 61 11.05 19.09 1.22
N THR A 62 11.73 18.23 0.47
CA THR A 62 12.57 18.62 -0.67
C THR A 62 12.18 17.76 -1.86
N CYS A 63 11.86 18.38 -3.00
CA CYS A 63 11.47 17.67 -4.21
C CYS A 63 12.19 18.22 -5.43
N VAL A 64 12.50 17.33 -6.36
CA VAL A 64 13.05 17.63 -7.68
C VAL A 64 12.05 17.16 -8.72
N ASP A 65 11.62 18.07 -9.57
CA ASP A 65 10.72 17.79 -10.69
C ASP A 65 11.50 17.29 -11.91
N ASP A 66 10.75 16.80 -12.90
CA ASP A 66 11.23 16.50 -14.25
C ASP A 66 12.34 15.45 -14.33
N GLN A 67 12.32 14.48 -13.42
CA GLN A 67 13.28 13.38 -13.35
C GLN A 67 12.81 12.18 -14.17
N ILE A 68 13.73 11.46 -14.82
CA ILE A 68 13.39 10.21 -15.54
C ILE A 68 13.20 9.03 -14.56
N ALA A 69 13.82 9.12 -13.38
CA ALA A 69 13.75 8.11 -12.33
C ALA A 69 14.12 8.72 -10.97
N CYS A 70 13.51 8.24 -9.89
CA CYS A 70 13.88 8.65 -8.53
C CYS A 70 15.05 7.81 -7.98
N LYS A 71 15.90 8.45 -7.17
CA LYS A 71 16.99 7.76 -6.45
C LYS A 71 16.39 6.99 -5.28
N ALA A 72 16.00 5.74 -5.52
CA ALA A 72 15.20 4.93 -4.61
C ALA A 72 15.76 4.82 -3.17
N GLU A 73 17.07 5.02 -2.95
CA GLU A 73 17.69 5.07 -1.63
C GLU A 73 17.21 6.24 -0.76
N ARG A 74 17.01 7.43 -1.35
CA ARG A 74 16.71 8.67 -0.60
C ARG A 74 15.42 9.33 -1.04
N ASP A 75 15.02 9.13 -2.27
CA ASP A 75 13.91 9.80 -2.91
C ASP A 75 12.84 8.80 -3.31
N ILE A 76 11.62 9.30 -3.42
CA ILE A 76 10.44 8.53 -3.80
C ILE A 76 9.67 9.25 -4.90
N PHE A 77 8.99 8.44 -5.71
CA PHE A 77 7.97 8.90 -6.62
C PHE A 77 6.81 9.54 -5.84
N SER A 78 6.63 10.84 -6.07
CA SER A 78 5.62 11.68 -5.40
C SER A 78 4.68 12.36 -6.40
N GLY A 79 4.86 12.13 -7.70
CA GLY A 79 4.10 12.79 -8.74
C GLY A 79 4.70 12.58 -10.11
N MET A 80 3.91 12.80 -11.16
CA MET A 80 4.36 12.66 -12.55
C MET A 80 3.66 13.65 -13.47
N LYS A 81 4.29 13.91 -14.61
CA LYS A 81 3.67 14.53 -15.78
C LYS A 81 4.14 13.83 -17.05
N TRP A 82 3.41 13.96 -18.15
CA TRP A 82 3.91 13.54 -19.44
C TRP A 82 5.03 14.47 -19.92
N ALA A 83 6.05 13.89 -20.54
CA ALA A 83 7.03 14.64 -21.30
C ALA A 83 6.37 15.30 -22.52
N SER A 84 6.98 16.36 -23.04
CA SER A 84 6.48 17.12 -24.19
C SER A 84 6.29 16.28 -25.47
N ASN A 85 6.99 15.14 -25.57
CA ASN A 85 6.84 14.20 -26.68
C ASN A 85 5.65 13.23 -26.52
N GLY A 86 5.00 13.20 -25.36
CA GLY A 86 3.89 12.27 -25.05
C GLY A 86 4.28 10.79 -24.96
N GLN A 87 5.57 10.44 -24.99
CA GLN A 87 6.04 9.04 -25.03
C GLN A 87 6.65 8.57 -23.70
N SER A 88 7.06 9.49 -22.84
CA SER A 88 7.64 9.17 -21.54
C SER A 88 7.01 10.00 -20.44
N ILE A 89 7.05 9.47 -19.23
CA ILE A 89 6.66 10.18 -18.01
C ILE A 89 7.90 10.80 -17.36
N LEU A 90 7.73 11.99 -16.82
CA LEU A 90 8.69 12.66 -15.98
C LEU A 90 8.17 12.68 -14.55
N LEU A 91 9.03 12.37 -13.61
CA LEU A 91 8.70 12.15 -12.20
C LEU A 91 9.09 13.36 -11.36
N ARG A 92 8.25 13.63 -10.37
CA ARG A 92 8.59 14.42 -9.19
C ARG A 92 9.11 13.47 -8.12
N CYS A 93 10.38 13.63 -7.80
CA CYS A 93 11.06 12.84 -6.79
C CYS A 93 11.22 13.67 -5.52
N CYS A 94 10.62 13.21 -4.42
CA CYS A 94 10.72 13.87 -3.13
C CYS A 94 11.55 13.05 -2.16
N ASN A 95 12.32 13.72 -1.30
CA ASN A 95 13.05 13.04 -0.25
C ASN A 95 12.09 12.29 0.69
N LEU A 96 12.48 11.09 1.09
CA LEU A 96 11.81 10.27 2.09
C LEU A 96 12.76 10.08 3.28
N ASN A 97 12.29 10.47 4.47
CA ASN A 97 12.94 10.17 5.72
C ASN A 97 12.14 9.08 6.45
N VAL A 98 12.77 7.91 6.61
CA VAL A 98 12.19 6.72 7.22
C VAL A 98 13.29 5.92 7.91
N THR A 99 12.98 5.32 9.06
CA THR A 99 13.94 4.51 9.82
C THR A 99 14.38 3.27 9.04
N SER A 100 13.42 2.58 8.43
CA SER A 100 13.69 1.35 7.69
C SER A 100 12.72 1.19 6.52
N LYS A 101 13.28 0.81 5.37
CA LYS A 101 12.52 0.43 4.19
C LYS A 101 13.17 -0.76 3.49
N LEU A 102 12.36 -1.54 2.79
CA LEU A 102 12.76 -2.74 2.08
C LEU A 102 12.26 -2.68 0.64
N TYR A 103 13.08 -3.13 -0.30
CA TYR A 103 12.64 -3.36 -1.67
C TYR A 103 11.82 -4.66 -1.74
N VAL A 104 10.57 -4.57 -2.20
CA VAL A 104 9.66 -5.73 -2.31
C VAL A 104 9.82 -6.41 -3.66
N GLY A 105 9.84 -5.62 -4.73
CA GLY A 105 9.91 -6.16 -6.09
C GLY A 105 9.48 -5.15 -7.15
N THR A 106 9.35 -5.66 -8.37
CA THR A 106 8.75 -4.92 -9.49
C THR A 106 7.41 -5.52 -9.87
N ASP A 107 6.54 -4.66 -10.39
CA ASP A 107 5.26 -5.05 -10.97
C ASP A 107 5.08 -4.41 -12.35
N LEU A 108 4.29 -5.03 -13.23
CA LEU A 108 3.94 -4.48 -14.53
C LEU A 108 2.42 -4.28 -14.58
N VAL A 109 1.99 -3.02 -14.55
CA VAL A 109 0.58 -2.65 -14.67
C VAL A 109 0.27 -2.44 -16.15
N THR A 110 -0.55 -3.32 -16.71
CA THR A 110 -0.99 -3.28 -18.11
C THR A 110 -2.27 -2.46 -18.29
N LEU A 111 -2.67 -2.22 -19.52
CA LEU A 111 -3.95 -1.56 -19.86
C LEU A 111 -5.14 -2.22 -19.14
N GLY A 112 -6.04 -1.40 -18.60
CA GLY A 112 -7.23 -1.84 -17.87
C GLY A 112 -6.95 -2.41 -16.48
N SER A 113 -5.72 -2.28 -15.96
CA SER A 113 -5.32 -2.83 -14.67
C SER A 113 -4.74 -1.76 -13.73
N TYR A 114 -4.56 -2.14 -12.47
CA TYR A 114 -4.04 -1.25 -11.45
C TYR A 114 -3.18 -2.00 -10.45
N TYR A 115 -2.23 -1.28 -9.85
CA TYR A 115 -1.52 -1.69 -8.65
C TYR A 115 -2.08 -0.95 -7.44
N THR A 116 -2.17 -1.61 -6.29
CA THR A 116 -2.54 -0.98 -5.01
C THR A 116 -1.65 -1.51 -3.89
N GLY A 117 -0.91 -0.59 -3.28
CA GLY A 117 -0.18 -0.77 -2.04
C GLY A 117 -0.97 -0.25 -0.84
N GLY A 118 -0.27 0.24 0.17
CA GLY A 118 -0.83 0.66 1.44
C GLY A 118 -0.57 -0.35 2.57
N PRO A 119 -1.45 -0.44 3.58
CA PRO A 119 -1.24 -1.31 4.73
C PRO A 119 -1.09 -2.77 4.33
N VAL A 120 -0.02 -3.41 4.81
CA VAL A 120 0.28 -4.81 4.53
C VAL A 120 -0.48 -5.71 5.50
N ALA A 121 -1.05 -6.80 4.99
CA ALA A 121 -1.76 -7.78 5.81
C ALA A 121 -0.79 -8.52 6.75
N LYS A 122 -1.26 -8.90 7.95
CA LYS A 122 -0.44 -9.57 8.98
C LYS A 122 0.31 -10.82 8.48
N LYS A 123 -0.27 -11.56 7.54
CA LYS A 123 0.31 -12.77 6.97
C LYS A 123 1.50 -12.51 6.02
N ASP A 124 1.59 -11.29 5.49
CA ASP A 124 2.57 -10.89 4.48
C ASP A 124 3.61 -9.92 5.05
N LEU A 125 3.62 -9.72 6.38
CA LEU A 125 4.62 -8.88 7.04
C LEU A 125 6.01 -9.53 6.92
N TYR A 126 7.01 -8.71 6.64
CA TYR A 126 8.39 -9.18 6.49
C TYR A 126 9.13 -9.24 7.83
N GLY A 127 8.78 -8.37 8.78
CA GLY A 127 9.41 -8.29 10.10
C GLY A 127 8.46 -8.67 11.24
N ASN A 128 9.05 -8.86 12.43
CA ASN A 128 8.33 -8.90 13.71
C ASN A 128 8.01 -7.48 14.24
N GLY A 129 8.02 -6.49 13.37
CA GLY A 129 7.97 -5.06 13.71
C GLY A 129 6.54 -4.52 13.86
N GLY A 130 6.40 -3.20 13.71
CA GLY A 130 5.11 -2.52 13.69
C GLY A 130 4.36 -2.72 12.36
N ALA A 131 3.43 -1.83 12.07
CA ALA A 131 2.71 -1.85 10.80
C ALA A 131 3.66 -1.65 9.60
N GLU A 132 3.40 -2.35 8.50
CA GLU A 132 4.16 -2.21 7.25
C GLU A 132 3.28 -1.62 6.15
N TYR A 133 3.88 -0.82 5.26
CA TYR A 133 3.17 -0.12 4.20
C TYR A 133 3.90 -0.20 2.88
N ASP A 134 3.22 -0.71 1.85
CA ASP A 134 3.75 -0.77 0.49
C ASP A 134 3.44 0.53 -0.27
N PHE A 135 4.40 0.98 -1.07
CA PHE A 135 4.27 2.16 -1.91
C PHE A 135 5.11 2.04 -3.18
N VAL A 136 4.76 2.83 -4.19
CA VAL A 136 5.49 2.89 -5.45
C VAL A 136 6.63 3.90 -5.31
N ALA A 137 7.88 3.41 -5.32
CA ALA A 137 9.06 4.27 -5.21
C ALA A 137 9.52 4.83 -6.56
N ASN A 138 9.22 4.12 -7.65
CA ASN A 138 9.60 4.51 -9.00
C ASN A 138 8.66 3.88 -10.05
N ILE A 139 8.64 4.47 -11.25
CA ILE A 139 7.70 4.13 -12.31
C ILE A 139 8.34 4.41 -13.68
N ARG A 140 8.12 3.53 -14.65
CA ARG A 140 8.65 3.66 -16.02
C ARG A 140 7.66 3.13 -17.04
N THR A 141 7.43 3.88 -18.11
CA THR A 141 6.64 3.40 -19.26
C THR A 141 7.39 2.28 -19.98
N GLU A 142 6.67 1.19 -20.29
CA GLU A 142 7.17 0.05 -21.05
C GLU A 142 6.17 -0.36 -22.14
N GLN A 143 6.58 -1.24 -23.05
CA GLN A 143 5.66 -1.77 -24.05
C GLN A 143 4.53 -2.55 -23.36
N GLY A 144 3.29 -2.12 -23.56
CA GLY A 144 2.11 -2.78 -23.00
C GLY A 144 1.70 -2.33 -21.59
N GLY A 145 2.38 -1.33 -21.00
CA GLY A 145 1.98 -0.81 -19.70
C GLY A 145 3.06 0.02 -19.00
N VAL A 146 3.08 -0.10 -17.68
CA VAL A 146 3.95 0.68 -16.81
C VAL A 146 4.59 -0.21 -15.76
N ARG A 147 5.93 -0.21 -15.70
CA ARG A 147 6.69 -0.95 -14.69
C ARG A 147 6.82 -0.12 -13.42
N LEU A 148 6.50 -0.73 -12.29
CA LEU A 148 6.58 -0.16 -10.96
C LEU A 148 7.72 -0.79 -10.18
N TRP A 149 8.36 0.01 -9.32
CA TRP A 149 9.26 -0.48 -8.28
C TRP A 149 8.61 -0.24 -6.93
N VAL A 150 8.27 -1.34 -6.25
CA VAL A 150 7.55 -1.33 -5.00
C VAL A 150 8.52 -1.45 -3.83
N TYR A 151 8.38 -0.54 -2.88
CA TYR A 151 9.11 -0.55 -1.62
C TYR A 151 8.11 -0.62 -0.48
N ARG A 152 8.62 -1.09 0.65
CA ARG A 152 7.89 -1.24 1.89
C ARG A 152 8.53 -0.40 2.97
N ILE A 153 7.71 0.37 3.69
CA ILE A 153 8.11 1.03 4.92
C ILE A 153 7.86 0.07 6.08
N LEU A 154 8.87 -0.08 6.95
CA LEU A 154 8.77 -0.86 8.18
C LEU A 154 8.64 0.11 9.36
N CYS A 155 7.44 0.27 9.91
CA CYS A 155 7.26 1.16 11.05
C CYS A 155 7.83 0.52 12.33
N PRO A 156 8.49 1.30 13.20
CA PRO A 156 8.87 0.81 14.51
C PRO A 156 7.61 0.45 15.31
N ILE A 157 7.72 -0.56 16.18
CA ILE A 157 6.70 -0.81 17.19
C ILE A 157 6.66 0.44 18.07
N GLN A 158 5.51 1.08 18.18
CA GLN A 158 5.30 2.09 19.22
C GLN A 158 5.46 1.36 20.55
N GLN A 159 6.66 1.38 21.14
CA GLN A 159 6.77 1.21 22.58
C GLN A 159 5.94 2.35 23.17
N GLU A 160 4.85 2.02 23.85
CA GLU A 160 4.16 2.98 24.70
C GLU A 160 5.22 3.70 25.51
N THR A 161 5.43 4.97 25.19
CA THR A 161 6.36 5.81 25.94
C THR A 161 5.68 6.04 27.28
N GLU A 162 6.03 5.21 28.27
CA GLU A 162 5.81 5.49 29.68
C GLU A 162 6.44 6.85 30.00
N SER A 163 5.65 7.91 29.91
CA SER A 163 6.03 9.24 30.39
C SER A 163 4.78 10.11 30.55
N SER A 164 4.07 9.92 31.66
CA SER A 164 3.85 10.98 32.66
C SER A 164 2.92 10.49 33.76
N ALA A 165 3.39 10.61 35.00
CA ALA A 165 2.67 10.27 36.21
C ALA A 165 1.40 11.11 36.41
N ILE A 166 0.25 10.46 36.64
CA ILE A 166 -0.91 10.94 37.42
C ILE A 166 -1.55 9.69 38.09
N PRO A 167 -1.99 9.76 39.37
CA PRO A 167 -2.00 8.62 40.28
C PRO A 167 -3.19 7.68 40.10
N SER A 168 -3.05 6.51 40.70
CA SER A 168 -4.06 5.48 40.91
C SER A 168 -5.46 6.01 41.18
N SER A 169 -6.38 5.83 40.24
CA SER A 169 -7.79 5.68 40.56
C SER A 169 -8.40 4.58 39.69
N GLN A 170 -8.77 3.52 40.39
CA GLN A 170 -9.55 2.33 40.02
C GLN A 170 -10.44 2.49 38.78
N ILE A 171 -10.16 1.73 37.72
CA ILE A 171 -11.16 1.34 36.71
C ILE A 171 -11.69 -0.03 37.12
N THR A 172 -12.64 -0.04 38.03
CA THR A 172 -13.55 -1.17 38.24
C THR A 172 -14.63 -1.17 37.17
N ASP A 173 -15.10 -2.38 36.82
CA ASP A 173 -16.52 -2.69 36.54
C ASP A 173 -16.94 -3.22 35.15
N GLY A 174 -15.99 -3.55 34.25
CA GLY A 174 -16.34 -4.24 32.99
C GLY A 174 -15.72 -5.63 32.83
N ARG A 175 -14.38 -5.70 32.91
CA ARG A 175 -13.63 -6.93 32.60
C ARG A 175 -13.73 -8.00 33.68
N ASN A 176 -13.72 -7.60 34.95
CA ASN A 176 -13.83 -8.56 36.06
C ASN A 176 -15.21 -9.22 36.10
N PHE A 177 -16.30 -8.46 35.89
CA PHE A 177 -17.65 -9.00 35.80
C PHE A 177 -17.79 -10.03 34.65
N ALA A 178 -17.24 -9.74 33.47
CA ALA A 178 -17.27 -10.65 32.33
C ALA A 178 -16.48 -11.94 32.62
N TYR A 179 -15.32 -11.83 33.30
CA TYR A 179 -14.50 -12.97 33.68
C TYR A 179 -15.18 -13.86 34.73
N GLU A 180 -15.83 -13.24 35.71
CA GLU A 180 -16.50 -13.94 36.81
C GLU A 180 -17.78 -14.65 36.34
N LYS A 181 -18.55 -14.01 35.47
CA LYS A 181 -19.71 -14.64 34.77
C LYS A 181 -19.27 -15.85 33.94
N ARG A 182 -18.18 -15.72 33.18
CA ARG A 182 -17.65 -16.84 32.36
C ARG A 182 -17.16 -17.99 33.24
N ARG A 183 -16.49 -17.68 34.36
CA ARG A 183 -16.04 -18.69 35.32
C ARG A 183 -17.20 -19.44 35.98
N GLN A 184 -18.25 -18.74 36.41
CA GLN A 184 -19.44 -19.37 37.00
C GLN A 184 -20.18 -20.28 36.00
N TYR A 185 -20.27 -19.87 34.73
CA TYR A 185 -20.88 -20.68 33.68
C TYR A 185 -20.12 -22.01 33.46
N LEU A 186 -18.79 -21.95 33.39
CA LEU A 186 -17.94 -23.14 33.25
C LEU A 186 -18.07 -24.10 34.44
N LEU A 187 -18.08 -23.57 35.66
CA LEU A 187 -18.26 -24.40 36.87
C LEU A 187 -19.62 -25.11 36.88
N ARG A 188 -20.68 -24.45 36.41
CA ARG A 188 -22.01 -25.06 36.33
C ARG A 188 -22.04 -26.21 35.31
N GLN A 189 -21.41 -26.06 34.15
CA GLN A 189 -21.32 -27.15 33.16
C GLN A 189 -20.54 -28.35 33.71
N LEU A 190 -19.45 -28.12 34.43
CA LEU A 190 -18.67 -29.19 35.05
C LEU A 190 -19.46 -29.94 36.13
N SER A 191 -20.26 -29.23 36.92
CA SER A 191 -21.11 -29.85 37.95
C SER A 191 -22.23 -30.72 37.35
N GLN A 192 -22.81 -30.31 36.22
CA GLN A 192 -23.83 -31.11 35.52
C GLN A 192 -23.24 -32.40 34.92
N ASN A 193 -22.03 -32.34 34.37
CA ASN A 193 -21.36 -33.53 33.85
C ASN A 193 -21.00 -34.55 34.95
N GLN A 194 -20.73 -34.12 36.18
CA GLN A 194 -20.49 -35.06 37.30
C GLN A 194 -21.75 -35.75 37.81
N GLN A 195 -22.91 -35.07 37.76
CA GLN A 195 -24.19 -35.69 38.16
C GLN A 195 -24.70 -36.73 37.15
N GLN A 196 -24.37 -36.59 35.87
CA GLN A 196 -24.71 -37.60 34.86
C GLN A 196 -23.84 -38.86 34.94
N SER A 197 -22.62 -38.75 35.48
CA SER A 197 -21.70 -39.90 35.64
C SER A 197 -21.96 -40.74 36.91
N SER A 198 -22.84 -40.30 37.82
CA SER A 198 -23.08 -40.97 39.11
C SER A 198 -24.50 -41.56 39.26
N GLY A 199 -25.31 -41.50 38.21
CA GLY A 199 -26.67 -42.07 38.17
C GLY A 199 -26.80 -43.51 37.63
N ASP A 200 -25.76 -44.06 37.00
CA ASP A 200 -25.86 -45.33 36.23
C ASP A 200 -25.28 -46.58 36.94
N LEU A 201 -25.14 -46.54 38.27
CA LEU A 201 -24.52 -47.64 39.05
C LEU A 201 -25.46 -48.28 40.10
N ARG A 202 -26.78 -48.24 39.91
CA ARG A 202 -27.71 -48.75 40.94
C ARG A 202 -28.84 -49.72 40.54
N ASN A 203 -28.89 -50.20 39.31
CA ASN A 203 -29.78 -51.29 38.85
C ASN A 203 -28.99 -52.05 37.76
N GLU A 204 -28.73 -53.35 37.74
CA GLU A 204 -29.24 -54.52 38.45
C GLU A 204 -28.08 -55.51 38.64
N ALA A 205 -28.05 -56.14 39.81
CA ALA A 205 -27.47 -57.46 39.97
C ALA A 205 -28.51 -58.50 39.52
N MET A 206 -28.02 -59.58 38.89
CA MET A 206 -28.51 -60.97 38.89
C MET A 206 -28.73 -61.61 37.52
N VAL A 207 -28.46 -62.92 37.50
CA VAL A 207 -28.58 -63.92 36.43
C VAL A 207 -27.42 -63.86 35.44
N GLY A 208 -26.52 -64.84 35.29
CA GLY A 208 -26.48 -66.26 35.63
C GLY A 208 -25.56 -66.90 34.57
N GLU A 209 -24.35 -67.30 34.94
CA GLU A 209 -23.92 -68.70 34.91
C GLU A 209 -23.65 -69.33 33.52
N THR A 210 -22.35 -69.46 33.21
CA THR A 210 -21.66 -70.50 32.41
C THR A 210 -22.08 -70.82 30.96
N ARG A 211 -21.12 -70.75 30.01
CA ARG A 211 -20.43 -71.96 29.48
C ARG A 211 -19.26 -71.66 28.53
N ARG A 212 -18.19 -72.42 28.79
CA ARG A 212 -16.97 -72.76 28.04
C ARG A 212 -16.99 -72.77 26.50
N LEU A 213 -15.84 -72.34 25.95
CA LEU A 213 -14.95 -72.96 24.95
C LEU A 213 -15.57 -73.52 23.65
N GLN A 214 -15.21 -72.93 22.51
CA GLN A 214 -14.14 -73.41 21.62
C GLN A 214 -13.77 -72.34 20.59
#